data_AF-A0A2V7VN31-F1
#
_entry.id   AF-A0A2V7VN31-F1
#
_cell.length_a   1.000
_cell.length_b   1.000
_cell.length_c   1.000
_cell.angle_alpha   90.00
_cell.angle_beta   90.00
_cell.angle_gamma   90.00
#
_symmetry.space_group_name_H-M   'P 1'
#
loop_
_entity.id
_entity.type
_entity.pdbx_description
1 polymer ?
#
loop_
_entity_poly.entity_id
_entity_poly.type
_entity_poly.pdbx_seq_one_letter_code
_entity_poly.pdbx_strand_id
1 'polypeptide(L)'
;MEERKDHLWKVAQEVEERIDEMEKAGAAPAGIDVGTSKVVAARRRAKGIESASQLNAFIPVPYSRFTETILGQNEISYFREGSELVIFGSATEKFANMFNADVRRPMADGMVNPKEKMALPVLEAIIQTLLPKAKSQGEILAFSVPAAPTGKETELTYHEATLRHHFESMGYKATAINEGLAVIFSELEDNNFTGIGLSCGGG
;
A
#
# COMPACT_ATOMS: atom_id res chain seq x y z
N MET A 1 9.80 33.89 10.19
CA MET A 1 10.44 32.84 9.36
C MET A 1 11.18 31.81 10.21
N GLU A 2 11.40 32.08 11.51
CA GLU A 2 12.12 31.22 12.47
C GLU A 2 11.26 30.04 12.97
N GLU A 3 10.00 30.29 13.34
CA GLU A 3 9.07 29.28 13.92
C GLU A 3 8.82 28.04 13.04
N ARG A 4 9.02 28.16 11.72
CA ARG A 4 8.77 27.07 10.78
C ARG A 4 9.87 26.00 10.78
N LYS A 5 11.10 26.35 11.21
CA LYS A 5 12.23 25.41 11.33
C LYS A 5 12.17 24.59 12.61
N ASP A 6 11.76 25.22 13.71
CA ASP A 6 11.60 24.56 15.01
C ASP A 6 10.58 23.43 14.96
N HIS A 7 9.53 23.60 14.15
CA HIS A 7 8.47 22.61 13.99
C HIS A 7 8.92 21.39 13.18
N LEU A 8 9.82 21.57 12.20
CA LEU A 8 10.36 20.47 11.39
C LEU A 8 11.39 19.65 12.17
N TRP A 9 12.23 20.32 12.97
CA TRP A 9 13.22 19.66 13.83
C TRP A 9 12.56 18.81 14.92
N LYS A 10 11.48 19.31 15.54
CA LYS A 10 10.67 18.52 16.47
C LYS A 10 10.06 17.28 15.84
N VAL A 11 9.53 17.40 14.61
CA VAL A 11 8.95 16.25 13.89
C VAL A 11 10.02 15.18 13.60
N ALA A 12 11.24 15.59 13.22
CA ALA A 12 12.34 14.65 13.00
C ALA A 12 12.78 13.93 14.29
N GLN A 13 12.97 14.67 15.39
CA GLN A 13 13.33 14.08 16.69
C GLN A 13 12.23 13.16 17.24
N GLU A 14 10.96 13.56 17.13
CA GLU A 14 9.82 12.72 17.54
C GLU A 14 9.72 11.43 16.72
N VAL A 15 10.11 11.46 15.44
CA VAL A 15 10.16 10.26 14.60
C VAL A 15 11.31 9.35 15.02
N GLU A 16 12.49 9.90 15.30
CA GLU A 16 13.69 9.16 15.71
C GLU A 16 13.53 8.51 17.09
N GLU A 17 13.04 9.26 18.09
CA GLU A 17 12.75 8.72 19.43
C GLU A 17 11.71 7.60 19.38
N ARG A 18 10.69 7.74 18.52
CA ARG A 18 9.70 6.69 18.30
C ARG A 18 10.31 5.44 17.66
N ILE A 19 11.21 5.59 16.69
CA ILE A 19 11.91 4.46 16.06
C ILE A 19 12.77 3.72 17.10
N ASP A 20 13.50 4.43 17.95
CA ASP A 20 14.34 3.86 19.01
C ASP A 20 13.54 3.11 20.09
N GLU A 21 12.40 3.67 20.52
CA GLU A 21 11.50 2.99 21.45
C GLU A 21 10.90 1.71 20.83
N MET A 22 10.61 1.75 19.53
CA MET A 22 10.08 0.60 18.79
C MET A 22 11.11 -0.53 18.61
N GLU A 23 12.37 -0.19 18.33
CA GLU A 23 13.45 -1.19 18.27
C GLU A 23 13.63 -1.88 19.63
N LYS A 24 13.61 -1.10 20.72
CA LYS A 24 13.71 -1.63 22.10
C LYS A 24 12.52 -2.50 22.48
N ALA A 25 11.33 -2.24 21.94
CA ALA A 25 10.13 -3.03 22.19
C ALA A 25 10.04 -4.33 21.37
N GLY A 26 11.01 -4.61 20.48
CA GLY A 26 10.94 -5.75 19.56
C GLY A 26 9.86 -5.60 18.49
N ALA A 27 9.40 -4.38 18.22
CA ALA A 27 8.44 -4.09 17.17
C ALA A 27 9.11 -4.29 15.80
N ALA A 28 8.40 -4.92 14.86
CA ALA A 28 8.87 -5.15 13.49
C ALA A 28 8.14 -4.19 12.55
N PRO A 29 8.58 -2.92 12.43
CA PRO A 29 7.87 -1.93 11.62
C PRO A 29 7.70 -2.39 10.17
N ALA A 30 6.59 -1.99 9.59
CA ALA A 30 6.27 -2.24 8.18
C ALA A 30 6.14 -0.92 7.42
N GLY A 31 6.58 -0.93 6.16
CA GLY A 31 6.29 0.11 5.18
C GLY A 31 5.42 -0.47 4.07
N ILE A 32 4.49 0.32 3.53
CA ILE A 32 3.72 -0.07 2.35
C ILE A 32 3.49 1.10 1.40
N ASP A 33 3.80 0.89 0.13
CA ASP A 33 3.48 1.79 -0.96
C ASP A 33 2.27 1.27 -1.71
N VAL A 34 1.17 2.03 -1.67
CA VAL A 34 -0.11 1.65 -2.29
C VAL A 34 -0.24 2.43 -3.60
N GLY A 35 0.59 2.09 -4.58
CA GLY A 35 0.68 2.81 -5.84
C GLY A 35 -0.34 2.37 -6.89
N THR A 36 -0.55 3.22 -7.90
CA THR A 36 -1.49 2.97 -9.02
C THR A 36 -1.19 1.67 -9.78
N SER A 37 0.09 1.36 -9.99
CA SER A 37 0.51 0.19 -10.77
C SER A 37 0.70 -1.05 -9.91
N LYS A 38 1.32 -0.88 -8.74
CA LYS A 38 1.68 -1.97 -7.81
C LYS A 38 1.48 -1.54 -6.38
N VAL A 39 1.20 -2.53 -5.54
CA VAL A 39 1.30 -2.40 -4.09
C VAL A 39 2.61 -3.07 -3.66
N VAL A 40 3.41 -2.40 -2.86
CA VAL A 40 4.73 -2.87 -2.41
C VAL A 40 4.79 -2.78 -0.90
N ALA A 41 5.09 -3.88 -0.22
CA ALA A 41 5.30 -3.89 1.23
C ALA A 41 6.77 -4.20 1.54
N ALA A 42 7.31 -3.52 2.54
CA ALA A 42 8.65 -3.73 3.09
C ALA A 42 8.56 -4.01 4.58
N ARG A 43 9.34 -4.97 5.08
CA ARG A 43 9.38 -5.32 6.50
C ARG A 43 10.79 -5.60 6.96
N ARG A 44 11.11 -5.16 8.18
CA ARG A 44 12.37 -5.53 8.83
C ARG A 44 12.30 -6.96 9.36
N ARG A 45 13.30 -7.76 8.99
CA ARG A 45 13.52 -9.15 9.40
C ARG A 45 14.92 -9.25 9.99
N ALA A 46 15.23 -10.41 10.58
CA ALA A 46 16.53 -10.64 11.24
C ALA A 46 17.75 -10.42 10.33
N LYS A 47 17.61 -10.52 9.00
CA LYS A 47 18.69 -10.40 8.02
C LYS A 47 18.64 -9.10 7.20
N GLY A 48 17.77 -8.15 7.54
CA GLY A 48 17.60 -6.90 6.79
C GLY A 48 16.15 -6.62 6.41
N ILE A 49 15.95 -5.81 5.37
CA ILE A 49 14.62 -5.46 4.86
C ILE A 49 14.23 -6.46 3.77
N GLU A 50 13.07 -7.09 3.93
CA GLU A 50 12.44 -7.90 2.87
C GLU A 50 11.31 -7.09 2.24
N SER A 51 11.27 -7.06 0.90
CA SER A 51 10.20 -6.43 0.13
C SER A 51 9.43 -7.43 -0.72
N ALA A 52 8.12 -7.27 -0.81
CA ALA A 52 7.25 -8.03 -1.70
C ALA A 52 6.31 -7.07 -2.45
N SER A 53 5.88 -7.45 -3.66
CA SER A 53 4.97 -6.62 -4.45
C SER A 53 3.90 -7.43 -5.16
N GLN A 54 2.76 -6.80 -5.41
CA GLN A 54 1.66 -7.31 -6.21
C GLN A 54 1.26 -6.27 -7.25
N LEU A 55 0.86 -6.72 -8.44
CA LEU A 55 0.20 -5.85 -9.40
C LEU A 55 -1.10 -5.33 -8.81
N ASN A 56 -1.32 -4.01 -8.92
CA ASN A 56 -2.55 -3.37 -8.47
C ASN A 56 -3.61 -3.46 -9.56
N ALA A 57 -4.15 -4.67 -9.77
CA ALA A 57 -5.11 -4.97 -10.82
C ALA A 57 -5.97 -6.19 -10.48
N PHE A 58 -7.10 -6.30 -11.17
CA PHE A 58 -7.98 -7.46 -11.07
C PHE A 58 -8.78 -7.70 -12.36
N ILE A 59 -9.35 -8.90 -12.48
CA ILE A 59 -10.37 -9.25 -13.47
C ILE A 59 -11.56 -9.95 -12.78
N PRO A 60 -12.79 -9.56 -13.07
CA PRO A 60 -13.96 -10.36 -12.73
C PRO A 60 -14.16 -11.45 -13.80
N VAL A 61 -14.42 -12.68 -13.38
CA VAL A 61 -14.82 -13.77 -14.28
C VAL A 61 -16.04 -14.49 -13.72
N PRO A 62 -16.96 -14.98 -14.56
CA PRO A 62 -18.11 -15.75 -14.08
C PRO A 62 -17.67 -16.96 -13.24
N TYR A 63 -18.37 -17.20 -12.14
CA TYR A 63 -18.11 -18.36 -11.31
C TYR A 63 -18.34 -19.66 -12.08
N SER A 64 -17.33 -20.51 -12.09
CA SER A 64 -17.49 -21.92 -12.41
C SER A 64 -16.59 -22.75 -11.50
N ARG A 65 -17.05 -23.94 -11.12
CA ARG A 65 -16.24 -24.87 -10.31
C ARG A 65 -14.93 -25.24 -11.00
N PHE A 66 -14.94 -25.30 -12.33
CA PHE A 66 -13.74 -25.54 -13.14
C PHE A 66 -12.74 -24.39 -13.01
N THR A 67 -13.20 -23.15 -13.15
CA THR A 67 -12.38 -21.94 -12.97
C THR A 67 -11.78 -21.89 -11.58
N GLU A 68 -12.59 -22.05 -10.53
CA GLU A 68 -12.16 -22.06 -9.13
C GLU A 68 -11.08 -23.13 -8.86
N THR A 69 -11.25 -24.33 -9.45
CA THR A 69 -10.28 -25.42 -9.33
C THR A 69 -8.94 -25.06 -9.98
N ILE A 70 -8.95 -24.48 -11.18
CA ILE A 70 -7.73 -24.04 -11.88
C ILE A 70 -7.00 -22.97 -11.05
N LEU A 71 -7.73 -21.98 -10.54
CA LEU A 71 -7.15 -20.91 -9.73
C LEU A 71 -6.49 -21.48 -8.46
N GLY A 72 -7.17 -22.38 -7.75
CA GLY A 72 -6.64 -23.03 -6.56
C GLY A 72 -5.39 -23.88 -6.84
N GLN A 73 -5.38 -24.66 -7.92
CA GLN A 73 -4.23 -25.49 -8.30
C GLN A 73 -2.98 -24.69 -8.69
N ASN A 74 -3.18 -23.45 -9.17
CA ASN A 74 -2.09 -22.57 -9.57
C ASN A 74 -1.77 -21.51 -8.49
N GLU A 75 -2.32 -21.64 -7.28
CA GLU A 75 -2.12 -20.72 -6.14
C GLU A 75 -2.42 -19.26 -6.50
N ILE A 76 -3.42 -19.06 -7.35
CA ILE A 76 -3.81 -17.73 -7.82
C ILE A 76 -4.68 -17.06 -6.76
N SER A 77 -4.41 -15.79 -6.50
CA SER A 77 -5.21 -15.00 -5.56
C SER A 77 -6.56 -14.63 -6.18
N TYR A 78 -7.63 -15.05 -5.52
CA TYR A 78 -9.00 -14.70 -5.88
C TYR A 78 -9.91 -14.66 -4.65
N PHE A 79 -11.06 -14.00 -4.79
CA PHE A 79 -12.19 -14.16 -3.88
C PHE A 79 -13.49 -14.25 -4.69
N ARG A 80 -14.57 -14.66 -4.03
CA ARG A 80 -15.89 -14.77 -4.65
C ARG A 80 -16.75 -13.57 -4.27
N GLU A 81 -17.33 -12.92 -5.27
CA GLU A 81 -18.28 -11.81 -5.13
C GLU A 81 -19.56 -12.18 -5.89
N GLY A 82 -20.60 -12.60 -5.16
CA GLY A 82 -21.85 -13.08 -5.77
C GLY A 82 -21.64 -14.23 -6.77
N SER A 83 -21.90 -13.95 -8.05
CA SER A 83 -21.76 -14.90 -9.17
C SER A 83 -20.42 -14.79 -9.91
N GLU A 84 -19.47 -14.00 -9.41
CA GLU A 84 -18.16 -13.80 -10.02
C GLU A 84 -17.03 -14.28 -9.10
N LEU A 85 -15.94 -14.70 -9.73
CA LEU A 85 -14.63 -14.83 -9.11
C LEU A 85 -13.82 -13.59 -9.48
N VAL A 86 -13.31 -12.90 -8.48
CA VAL A 86 -12.46 -11.73 -8.65
C VAL A 86 -11.02 -12.18 -8.49
N ILE A 87 -10.32 -12.29 -9.61
CA ILE A 87 -8.90 -12.65 -9.66
C ILE A 87 -8.10 -11.35 -9.55
N PHE A 88 -7.11 -11.29 -8.67
CA PHE A 88 -6.37 -10.06 -8.40
C PHE A 88 -4.86 -10.31 -8.24
N GLY A 89 -4.09 -9.23 -8.24
CA GLY A 89 -2.64 -9.30 -8.05
C GLY A 89 -1.87 -9.63 -9.33
N SER A 90 -0.62 -10.04 -9.19
CA SER A 90 0.34 -10.21 -10.29
C SER A 90 -0.05 -11.26 -11.32
N ALA A 91 -0.91 -12.22 -10.96
CA ALA A 91 -1.40 -13.21 -11.91
C ALA A 91 -2.43 -12.65 -12.91
N THR A 92 -3.06 -11.51 -12.60
CA THR A 92 -4.21 -10.96 -13.34
C THR A 92 -3.95 -10.86 -14.84
N GLU A 93 -2.82 -10.29 -15.28
CA GLU A 93 -2.54 -10.08 -16.71
C GLU A 93 -2.45 -11.39 -17.50
N LYS A 94 -1.85 -12.43 -16.90
CA LYS A 94 -1.76 -13.75 -17.52
C LYS A 94 -3.16 -14.36 -17.72
N PHE A 95 -4.02 -14.23 -16.72
CA PHE A 95 -5.36 -14.83 -16.73
C PHE A 95 -6.37 -14.01 -17.51
N ALA A 96 -6.17 -12.71 -17.65
CA ALA A 96 -6.99 -11.83 -18.49
C ALA A 96 -7.02 -12.32 -19.94
N ASN A 97 -5.86 -12.66 -20.49
CA ASN A 97 -5.74 -13.23 -21.82
C ASN A 97 -6.44 -14.60 -21.94
N MET A 98 -6.34 -15.44 -20.92
CA MET A 98 -6.94 -16.77 -20.92
C MET A 98 -8.48 -16.72 -20.89
N PHE A 99 -9.05 -15.77 -20.17
CA PHE A 99 -10.49 -15.61 -20.04
C PHE A 99 -11.10 -14.57 -20.98
N ASN A 100 -10.28 -13.92 -21.81
CA ASN A 100 -10.68 -12.79 -22.65
C ASN A 100 -11.44 -11.72 -21.84
N ALA A 101 -10.89 -11.38 -20.67
CA ALA A 101 -11.46 -10.44 -19.71
C ALA A 101 -10.64 -9.15 -19.65
N ASP A 102 -11.32 -8.01 -19.48
CA ASP A 102 -10.67 -6.72 -19.37
C ASP A 102 -10.05 -6.52 -17.98
N VAL A 103 -8.75 -6.19 -17.95
CA VAL A 103 -8.04 -5.85 -16.71
C VAL A 103 -8.54 -4.51 -16.17
N ARG A 104 -8.93 -4.50 -14.89
CA ARG A 104 -9.40 -3.32 -14.18
C ARG A 104 -8.41 -2.92 -13.08
N ARG A 105 -8.43 -1.64 -12.72
CA ARG A 105 -7.53 -1.04 -11.72
C ARG A 105 -8.34 -0.46 -10.56
N PRO A 106 -8.01 -0.78 -9.30
CA PRO A 106 -8.69 -0.20 -8.14
C PRO A 106 -8.24 1.24 -7.84
N MET A 107 -7.17 1.71 -8.48
CA MET A 107 -6.65 3.07 -8.35
C MET A 107 -6.64 3.80 -9.70
N ALA A 108 -6.79 5.12 -9.65
CA ALA A 108 -6.70 6.04 -10.77
C ALA A 108 -6.16 7.40 -10.28
N ASP A 109 -5.33 8.06 -11.07
CA ASP A 109 -4.71 9.36 -10.74
C ASP A 109 -4.02 9.38 -9.35
N GLY A 110 -3.34 8.29 -8.99
CA GLY A 110 -2.63 8.16 -7.72
C GLY A 110 -3.50 7.85 -6.50
N MET A 111 -4.83 7.73 -6.65
CA MET A 111 -5.76 7.53 -5.53
C MET A 111 -6.71 6.36 -5.79
N VAL A 112 -7.46 5.94 -4.76
CA VAL A 112 -8.54 4.95 -4.91
C VAL A 112 -9.53 5.46 -5.95
N ASN A 113 -9.88 4.61 -6.92
CA ASN A 113 -10.78 4.94 -8.01
C ASN A 113 -12.25 4.94 -7.52
N PRO A 114 -12.92 6.10 -7.42
CA PRO A 114 -14.30 6.17 -6.90
C PRO A 114 -15.34 5.61 -7.87
N LYS A 115 -14.98 5.40 -9.15
CA LYS A 115 -15.87 4.85 -10.17
C LYS A 115 -15.81 3.32 -10.22
N GLU A 116 -14.84 2.72 -9.54
CA GLU A 116 -14.64 1.28 -9.51
C GLU A 116 -15.24 0.69 -8.23
N LYS A 117 -16.38 0.00 -8.35
CA LYS A 117 -17.10 -0.60 -7.22
C LYS A 117 -16.24 -1.60 -6.43
N MET A 118 -15.35 -2.31 -7.13
CA MET A 118 -14.47 -3.30 -6.50
C MET A 118 -13.15 -2.70 -6.03
N ALA A 119 -12.97 -1.37 -6.07
CA ALA A 119 -11.70 -0.72 -5.77
C ALA A 119 -11.19 -1.08 -4.38
N LEU A 120 -12.00 -0.82 -3.34
CA LEU A 120 -11.60 -1.09 -1.97
C LEU A 120 -11.46 -2.60 -1.69
N PRO A 121 -12.45 -3.47 -1.97
CA PRO A 121 -12.30 -4.89 -1.70
C PRO A 121 -11.07 -5.53 -2.35
N VAL A 122 -10.75 -5.15 -3.60
CA VAL A 122 -9.56 -5.65 -4.30
C VAL A 122 -8.28 -5.10 -3.69
N LEU A 123 -8.23 -3.80 -3.38
CA LEU A 123 -7.05 -3.17 -2.81
C LEU A 123 -6.71 -3.77 -1.44
N GLU A 124 -7.72 -3.93 -0.59
CA GLU A 124 -7.61 -4.60 0.70
C GLU A 124 -7.14 -6.06 0.56
N ALA A 125 -7.72 -6.81 -0.39
CA ALA A 125 -7.31 -8.19 -0.65
C ALA A 125 -5.84 -8.26 -1.10
N ILE A 126 -5.40 -7.36 -1.98
CA ILE A 126 -3.98 -7.26 -2.40
C ILE A 126 -3.08 -6.96 -1.20
N ILE A 127 -3.44 -5.96 -0.38
CA ILE A 127 -2.69 -5.57 0.83
C ILE A 127 -2.51 -6.78 1.76
N GLN A 128 -3.57 -7.57 1.98
CA GLN A 128 -3.55 -8.73 2.86
C GLN A 128 -2.64 -9.87 2.37
N THR A 129 -2.35 -9.95 1.06
CA THR A 129 -1.35 -10.91 0.55
C THR A 129 0.09 -10.49 0.87
N LEU A 130 0.33 -9.20 1.10
CA LEU A 130 1.65 -8.61 1.33
C LEU A 130 1.92 -8.37 2.81
N LEU A 131 0.88 -8.00 3.56
CA LEU A 131 0.93 -7.68 4.97
C LEU A 131 -0.01 -8.59 5.76
N PRO A 132 0.50 -9.38 6.72
CA PRO A 132 -0.36 -10.07 7.68
C PRO A 132 -0.97 -9.07 8.67
N LYS A 133 -1.88 -9.53 9.52
CA LYS A 133 -2.32 -8.74 10.68
C LYS A 133 -1.14 -8.47 11.63
N ALA A 134 -1.21 -7.35 12.35
CA ALA A 134 -0.24 -7.00 13.38
C ALA A 134 -0.16 -8.12 14.43
N LYS A 135 1.05 -8.42 14.90
CA LYS A 135 1.27 -9.43 15.94
C LYS A 135 0.86 -8.94 17.32
N SER A 136 0.99 -7.64 17.53
CA SER A 136 0.61 -6.92 18.74
C SER A 136 -0.13 -5.65 18.35
N GLN A 137 -1.11 -5.27 19.16
CA GLN A 137 -1.87 -4.05 18.92
C GLN A 137 -0.93 -2.84 18.93
N GLY A 138 -1.00 -2.01 17.88
CA GLY A 138 -0.18 -0.82 17.76
C GLY A 138 1.21 -1.05 17.14
N GLU A 139 1.46 -2.21 16.51
CA GLU A 139 2.61 -2.39 15.62
C GLU A 139 2.62 -1.25 14.57
N ILE A 140 3.78 -0.63 14.34
CA ILE A 140 3.84 0.58 13.53
C ILE A 140 3.87 0.22 12.05
N LEU A 141 3.08 0.95 11.27
CA LEU A 141 3.07 0.88 9.83
C LEU A 141 3.14 2.28 9.22
N ALA A 142 4.08 2.50 8.32
CA ALA A 142 4.11 3.69 7.47
C ALA A 142 3.51 3.33 6.10
N PHE A 143 2.66 4.20 5.55
CA PHE A 143 2.16 4.04 4.20
C PHE A 143 2.30 5.32 3.39
N SER A 144 2.68 5.19 2.11
CA SER A 144 2.83 6.33 1.22
C SER A 144 1.46 6.88 0.79
N VAL A 145 1.40 8.20 0.58
CA VAL A 145 0.31 8.89 -0.10
C VAL A 145 0.89 9.88 -1.10
N PRO A 146 0.22 10.13 -2.24
CA PRO A 146 0.70 11.08 -3.22
C PRO A 146 0.66 12.51 -2.65
N ALA A 147 1.35 13.43 -3.33
CA ALA A 147 1.11 14.85 -3.08
C ALA A 147 -0.32 15.22 -3.51
N ALA A 148 -0.96 16.14 -2.79
CA ALA A 148 -2.29 16.63 -3.15
C ALA A 148 -2.27 17.19 -4.58
N PRO A 149 -3.01 16.58 -5.53
CA PRO A 149 -3.21 17.19 -6.83
C PRO A 149 -4.01 18.48 -6.63
N THR A 150 -3.69 19.53 -7.40
CA THR A 150 -4.39 20.81 -7.30
C THR A 150 -5.90 20.61 -7.49
N GLY A 151 -6.71 20.97 -6.49
CA GLY A 151 -8.16 20.85 -6.55
C GLY A 151 -8.72 19.43 -6.29
N LYS A 152 -7.89 18.49 -5.82
CA LYS A 152 -8.31 17.14 -5.40
C LYS A 152 -7.99 16.85 -3.92
N GLU A 153 -7.99 17.87 -3.08
CA GLU A 153 -7.63 17.77 -1.66
C GLU A 153 -8.62 16.89 -0.87
N THR A 154 -9.89 16.89 -1.28
CA THR A 154 -10.93 16.06 -0.65
C THR A 154 -10.73 14.58 -0.98
N GLU A 155 -10.41 14.27 -2.23
CA GLU A 155 -10.10 12.92 -2.69
C GLU A 155 -8.84 12.36 -2.01
N LEU A 156 -7.82 13.19 -1.82
CA LEU A 156 -6.63 12.80 -1.07
C LEU A 156 -6.98 12.48 0.39
N THR A 157 -7.77 13.34 1.04
CA THR A 157 -8.20 13.14 2.43
C THR A 157 -8.97 11.83 2.57
N TYR A 158 -9.89 11.56 1.64
CA TYR A 158 -10.65 10.31 1.60
C TYR A 158 -9.72 9.10 1.38
N HIS A 159 -8.79 9.19 0.43
CA HIS A 159 -7.83 8.14 0.13
C HIS A 159 -6.98 7.78 1.35
N GLU A 160 -6.38 8.78 1.99
CA GLU A 160 -5.57 8.60 3.20
C GLU A 160 -6.38 7.99 4.34
N ALA A 161 -7.56 8.56 4.63
CA ALA A 161 -8.43 8.08 5.71
C ALA A 161 -8.87 6.62 5.48
N THR A 162 -9.15 6.25 4.23
CA THR A 162 -9.57 4.90 3.87
C THR A 162 -8.44 3.88 4.10
N LEU A 163 -7.23 4.17 3.60
CA LEU A 163 -6.07 3.29 3.82
C LEU A 163 -5.71 3.20 5.30
N ARG A 164 -5.71 4.33 6.01
CA ARG A 164 -5.45 4.38 7.46
C ARG A 164 -6.43 3.49 8.22
N HIS A 165 -7.72 3.63 7.95
CA HIS A 165 -8.75 2.82 8.60
C HIS A 165 -8.53 1.32 8.35
N HIS A 166 -8.18 0.95 7.12
CA HIS A 166 -7.89 -0.43 6.78
C HIS A 166 -6.71 -0.99 7.60
N PHE A 167 -5.58 -0.29 7.64
CA PHE A 167 -4.40 -0.73 8.40
C PHE A 167 -4.67 -0.77 9.91
N GLU A 168 -5.44 0.17 10.45
CA GLU A 168 -5.85 0.18 11.86
C GLU A 168 -6.75 -1.02 12.20
N SER A 169 -7.65 -1.42 11.29
CA SER A 169 -8.45 -2.65 11.43
C SER A 169 -7.61 -3.93 11.42
N MET A 170 -6.43 -3.89 10.81
CA MET A 170 -5.43 -4.97 10.83
C MET A 170 -4.57 -4.97 12.11
N GLY A 171 -4.78 -4.02 13.03
CA GLY A 171 -4.11 -3.90 14.33
C GLY A 171 -2.89 -2.97 14.32
N TYR A 172 -2.62 -2.28 13.21
CA TYR A 172 -1.47 -1.38 13.08
C TYR A 172 -1.76 0.02 13.63
N LYS A 173 -0.73 0.69 14.11
CA LYS A 173 -0.69 2.15 14.27
C LYS A 173 -0.16 2.76 12.97
N ALA A 174 -1.07 3.06 12.05
CA ALA A 174 -0.72 3.52 10.71
C ALA A 174 -0.31 5.02 10.69
N THR A 175 0.71 5.37 9.91
CA THR A 175 1.17 6.76 9.70
C THR A 175 1.33 6.99 8.20
N ALA A 176 0.74 8.08 7.69
CA ALA A 176 0.87 8.43 6.28
C ALA A 176 2.17 9.20 6.07
N ILE A 177 2.82 8.99 4.93
CA ILE A 177 3.99 9.75 4.50
C ILE A 177 3.83 10.17 3.04
N ASN A 178 4.22 11.40 2.70
CA ASN A 178 4.24 11.82 1.31
C ASN A 178 5.27 10.98 0.52
N GLU A 179 4.90 10.49 -0.66
CA GLU A 179 5.78 9.66 -1.51
C GLU A 179 7.15 10.31 -1.80
N GLY A 180 7.18 11.61 -2.11
CA GLY A 180 8.43 12.32 -2.35
C GLY A 180 9.31 12.38 -1.11
N LEU A 181 8.71 12.55 0.08
CA LEU A 181 9.42 12.48 1.35
C LEU A 181 9.89 11.05 1.67
N ALA A 182 9.12 10.03 1.30
CA ALA A 182 9.54 8.64 1.46
C ALA A 182 10.80 8.32 0.64
N VAL A 183 10.90 8.86 -0.59
CA VAL A 183 12.13 8.75 -1.42
C VAL A 183 13.32 9.44 -0.75
N ILE A 184 13.12 10.60 -0.13
CA ILE A 184 14.18 11.28 0.62
C ILE A 184 14.67 10.40 1.78
N PHE A 185 13.76 9.79 2.54
CA PHE A 185 14.13 8.91 3.65
C PHE A 185 14.79 7.61 3.19
N SER A 186 14.49 7.11 1.99
CA SER A 186 15.13 5.88 1.49
C SER A 186 16.52 6.11 0.90
N GLU A 187 16.75 7.25 0.24
CA GLU A 187 17.96 7.46 -0.57
C GLU A 187 18.97 8.42 0.05
N LEU A 188 18.57 9.32 0.95
CA LEU A 188 19.40 10.47 1.36
C LEU A 188 19.82 10.48 2.84
N GLU A 189 19.85 9.30 3.49
CA GLU A 189 20.35 9.16 4.86
C GLU A 189 21.78 9.73 5.01
N ASP A 190 22.69 9.36 4.09
CA ASP A 190 24.08 9.84 4.05
C ASP A 190 24.22 11.35 3.76
N ASN A 191 23.12 12.02 3.39
CA ASN A 191 23.07 13.44 3.07
C ASN A 191 22.23 14.24 4.09
N ASN A 192 22.02 13.71 5.30
CA ASN A 192 21.18 14.32 6.33
C ASN A 192 19.78 14.67 5.79
N PHE A 193 19.23 13.80 4.94
CA PHE A 193 17.91 13.94 4.31
C PHE A 193 17.71 15.23 3.51
N THR A 194 18.80 15.87 3.08
CA THR A 194 18.75 17.12 2.32
C THR A 194 18.80 16.82 0.83
N GLY A 195 17.70 17.04 0.13
CA GLY A 195 17.64 16.90 -1.33
C GLY A 195 16.23 17.06 -1.89
N ILE A 196 16.05 16.57 -3.13
CA ILE A 196 14.77 16.60 -3.85
C ILE A 196 14.37 15.15 -4.16
N GLY A 197 13.21 14.73 -3.67
CA GLY A 197 12.62 13.41 -3.92
C GLY A 197 11.58 13.50 -5.03
N LEU A 198 11.71 12.65 -6.05
CA LEU A 198 10.80 12.61 -7.20
C LEU A 198 10.21 11.19 -7.30
N SER A 199 8.89 11.08 -7.12
CA SER A 199 8.12 9.84 -7.34
C SER A 199 7.38 9.95 -8.67
N CYS A 200 7.75 9.12 -9.65
CA CYS A 200 7.09 9.04 -10.96
C CYS A 200 6.40 7.67 -11.07
N GLY A 201 5.16 7.60 -10.60
CA GLY A 201 4.33 6.39 -10.64
C GLY A 201 3.71 6.10 -12.00
N GLY A 202 2.83 5.10 -12.04
CA GLY A 202 2.12 4.69 -13.26
C GLY A 202 0.81 5.44 -13.54
N GLY A 203 0.46 6.44 -12.74
CA GLY A 203 -0.78 7.21 -12.85
C GLY A 203 -0.54 8.71 -12.75
#